data_AF-A0A179I5X9-F1
#
_entry.id   AF-A0A179I5X9-F1
#
_cell.length_a   1.000
_cell.length_b   1.000
_cell.length_c   1.000
_cell.angle_alpha   90.00
_cell.angle_beta   90.00
_cell.angle_gamma   90.00
#
_symmetry.space_group_name_H-M   'P 1'
#
loop_
_entity.id
_entity.type
_entity.pdbx_description
1 polymer ?
#
loop_
_entity_poly.entity_id
_entity_poly.type
_entity_poly.pdbx_seq_one_letter_code
_entity_poly.pdbx_strand_id
1 'polypeptide(L)'
;MSPSANGTVAGLKPNVGVYTDPKHNLWIAEAGPSVESVKTGADLKEGEVTIAIRSTGICGSDVHFWHAGCIGPMVVTDDHILGHESAGEVIAAHPSVTSLAVGDRVAIEPNV
;
A
#
# COMPACT_ATOMS: atom_id res chain seq x y z
N MET A 1 3.67 -3.58 -29.42
CA MET A 1 4.42 -4.71 -28.83
C MET A 1 4.25 -4.60 -27.33
N SER A 2 3.56 -5.55 -26.70
CA SER A 2 3.27 -5.52 -25.26
C SER A 2 4.57 -5.78 -24.48
N PRO A 3 4.99 -4.92 -23.55
CA PRO A 3 6.08 -5.26 -22.65
C PRO A 3 5.60 -6.38 -21.73
N SER A 4 6.31 -7.50 -21.76
CA SER A 4 6.07 -8.67 -20.93
C SER A 4 6.15 -8.31 -19.44
N ALA A 5 4.99 -8.04 -18.82
CA ALA A 5 4.79 -7.84 -17.38
C ALA A 5 5.00 -9.13 -16.53
N ASN A 6 5.48 -10.21 -17.12
CA ASN A 6 5.55 -11.53 -16.48
C ASN A 6 6.68 -11.68 -15.43
N GLY A 7 7.56 -10.69 -15.26
CA GLY A 7 8.69 -10.79 -14.33
C GLY A 7 8.34 -10.50 -12.86
N THR A 8 7.39 -9.60 -12.60
CA THR A 8 7.13 -9.07 -11.24
C THR A 8 6.04 -9.83 -10.48
N VAL A 9 5.17 -10.56 -11.18
CA VAL A 9 3.95 -11.16 -10.60
C VAL A 9 4.13 -12.64 -10.20
N ALA A 10 5.09 -13.35 -10.81
CA ALA A 10 5.27 -14.79 -10.65
C ALA A 10 5.84 -15.23 -9.27
N GLY A 11 6.30 -14.29 -8.44
CA GLY A 11 6.98 -14.57 -7.16
C GLY A 11 6.44 -13.77 -5.96
N LEU A 12 5.20 -13.29 -6.03
CA LEU A 12 4.61 -12.52 -4.93
C LEU A 12 4.45 -13.38 -3.68
N LYS A 13 5.01 -12.89 -2.56
CA LYS A 13 4.80 -13.43 -1.22
C LYS A 13 3.40 -13.05 -0.72
N PRO A 14 2.86 -13.70 0.33
CA PRO A 14 1.69 -13.20 1.03
C PRO A 14 1.86 -11.72 1.34
N ASN A 15 0.81 -10.94 1.04
CA ASN A 15 0.84 -9.51 1.28
C ASN A 15 0.66 -9.26 2.78
N VAL A 16 1.53 -8.44 3.36
CA VAL A 16 1.57 -8.18 4.80
C VAL A 16 1.56 -6.69 5.07
N GLY A 17 0.95 -6.31 6.18
CA GLY A 17 0.92 -4.95 6.70
C GLY A 17 1.61 -4.87 8.06
N VAL A 18 2.02 -3.66 8.43
CA VAL A 18 2.44 -3.32 9.79
C VAL A 18 1.28 -2.60 10.46
N TYR A 19 0.74 -3.20 11.51
CA TYR A 19 -0.49 -2.78 12.16
C TYR A 19 -0.25 -2.18 13.55
N THR A 20 -1.09 -1.22 13.92
CA THR A 20 -1.28 -0.72 15.29
C THR A 20 -2.76 -0.82 15.70
N ASP A 21 -3.06 -0.73 16.99
CA ASP A 21 -4.43 -0.72 17.51
C ASP A 21 -4.61 0.31 18.66
N PRO A 22 -5.85 0.50 19.18
CA PRO A 22 -6.09 1.37 20.33
C PRO A 22 -5.44 0.90 21.64
N LYS A 23 -4.85 -0.31 21.67
CA LYS A 23 -4.11 -0.85 22.81
C LYS A 23 -2.61 -0.62 22.68
N HIS A 24 -2.16 0.12 21.65
CA HIS A 24 -0.76 0.44 21.38
C HIS A 24 0.09 -0.80 21.09
N ASN A 25 -0.50 -1.84 20.49
CA ASN A 25 0.25 -2.97 19.96
C ASN A 25 0.89 -2.61 18.61
N LEU A 26 1.97 -3.30 18.24
CA LEU A 26 2.61 -3.18 16.93
C LEU A 26 2.97 -4.58 16.42
N TRP A 27 2.43 -4.98 15.26
CA TRP A 27 2.65 -6.34 14.73
C TRP A 27 2.60 -6.42 13.21
N ILE A 28 3.05 -7.54 12.67
CA ILE A 28 2.95 -7.88 11.25
C ILE A 28 1.83 -8.90 11.09
N ALA A 29 0.92 -8.65 10.16
CA ALA A 29 -0.15 -9.57 9.78
C ALA A 29 -0.40 -9.53 8.28
N GLU A 30 -1.15 -10.52 7.77
CA GLU A 30 -1.59 -10.48 6.37
C GLU A 30 -2.52 -9.28 6.12
N ALA A 31 -2.38 -8.67 4.95
CA ALA A 31 -3.13 -7.49 4.54
C ALA A 31 -3.68 -7.66 3.13
N GLY A 32 -4.80 -6.99 2.86
CA GLY A 32 -5.28 -6.81 1.49
C GLY A 32 -4.42 -5.82 0.70
N PRO A 33 -4.48 -5.86 -0.65
CA PRO A 33 -5.13 -6.87 -1.47
C PRO A 33 -4.39 -8.22 -1.42
N SER A 34 -5.11 -9.31 -1.70
CA SER A 34 -4.51 -10.66 -1.77
C SER A 34 -3.58 -10.78 -2.98
N VAL A 35 -2.65 -11.74 -2.95
CA VAL A 35 -1.77 -12.01 -4.10
C VAL A 35 -2.59 -12.25 -5.36
N GLU A 36 -3.66 -13.04 -5.28
CA GLU A 36 -4.50 -13.36 -6.44
C GLU A 36 -5.24 -12.13 -7.00
N SER A 37 -5.75 -11.29 -6.11
CA SER A 37 -6.35 -10.00 -6.49
C SER A 37 -5.35 -9.12 -7.24
N VAL A 38 -4.11 -9.02 -6.75
CA VAL A 38 -3.04 -8.28 -7.42
C VAL A 38 -2.70 -8.87 -8.79
N LYS A 39 -2.66 -10.20 -8.94
CA LYS A 39 -2.36 -10.83 -10.25
C LYS A 39 -3.42 -10.56 -11.29
N THR A 40 -4.68 -10.59 -10.87
CA THR A 40 -5.83 -10.46 -11.76
C THR A 40 -6.21 -9.01 -12.00
N GLY A 41 -5.80 -8.09 -11.12
CA GLY A 41 -6.24 -6.70 -11.12
C GLY A 41 -7.74 -6.55 -10.87
N ALA A 42 -8.41 -7.61 -10.38
CA ALA A 42 -9.87 -7.69 -10.32
C ALA A 42 -10.51 -6.66 -9.38
N ASP A 43 -9.77 -6.20 -8.37
CA ASP A 43 -10.29 -5.27 -7.36
C ASP A 43 -9.98 -3.80 -7.66
N LEU A 44 -9.24 -3.50 -8.74
CA LEU A 44 -8.92 -2.13 -9.12
C LEU A 44 -10.17 -1.43 -9.67
N LYS A 45 -10.50 -0.26 -9.10
CA LYS A 45 -11.54 0.62 -9.60
C LYS A 45 -11.01 1.55 -10.68
N GLU A 46 -11.92 2.27 -11.32
CA GLU A 46 -11.59 3.30 -12.30
C GLU A 46 -10.59 4.32 -11.72
N GLY A 47 -9.46 4.51 -12.39
CA GLY A 47 -8.41 5.45 -11.97
C GLY A 47 -7.40 4.87 -10.98
N GLU A 48 -7.55 3.62 -10.52
CA GLU A 48 -6.65 3.01 -9.54
C GLU A 48 -5.48 2.24 -10.19
N VAL A 49 -4.37 2.17 -9.45
CA VAL A 49 -3.20 1.34 -9.75
C VAL A 49 -2.80 0.55 -8.51
N THR A 50 -2.20 -0.63 -8.70
CA THR A 50 -1.52 -1.35 -7.61
C THR A 50 -0.03 -1.02 -7.63
N ILE A 51 0.49 -0.62 -6.47
CA ILE A 51 1.90 -0.27 -6.29
C ILE A 51 2.55 -1.31 -5.38
N ALA A 52 3.64 -1.92 -5.83
CA ALA A 52 4.52 -2.67 -4.96
C ALA A 52 5.42 -1.68 -4.20
N ILE A 53 5.11 -1.46 -2.92
CA ILE A 53 5.89 -0.58 -2.05
C ILE A 53 7.34 -1.08 -1.99
N ARG A 54 8.30 -0.18 -2.24
CA ARG A 54 9.74 -0.46 -2.21
C ARG A 54 10.41 0.16 -1.00
N SER A 55 9.91 1.30 -0.54
CA SER A 55 10.40 1.98 0.64
C SER A 55 9.30 2.82 1.25
N THR A 56 9.25 2.86 2.58
CA THR A 56 8.39 3.73 3.38
C THR A 56 9.23 4.34 4.49
N GLY A 57 9.25 5.67 4.58
CA GLY A 57 9.81 6.39 5.72
C GLY A 57 8.96 6.20 6.98
N ILE A 58 9.60 6.26 8.14
CA ILE A 58 8.91 6.31 9.44
C ILE A 58 8.87 7.76 9.88
N CYS A 59 7.66 8.29 10.06
CA CYS A 59 7.44 9.63 10.53
C CYS A 59 7.15 9.65 12.04
N GLY A 60 7.35 10.81 12.66
CA GLY A 60 6.95 11.02 14.06
C GLY A 60 5.46 10.79 14.30
N SER A 61 4.60 11.02 13.30
CA SER A 61 3.17 10.74 13.39
C SER A 61 2.86 9.24 13.45
N ASP A 62 3.60 8.37 12.75
CA ASP A 62 3.40 6.92 12.86
C ASP A 62 3.68 6.45 14.29
N VAL A 63 4.78 6.94 14.87
CA VAL A 63 5.15 6.69 16.27
C VAL A 63 4.09 7.28 17.23
N HIS A 64 3.52 8.44 16.91
CA HIS A 64 2.51 9.08 17.73
C HIS A 64 1.17 8.33 17.69
N PHE A 65 0.74 7.82 16.52
CA PHE A 65 -0.42 6.95 16.42
C PHE A 65 -0.21 5.64 17.16
N TRP A 66 1.00 5.07 17.13
CA TRP A 66 1.31 3.87 17.91
C TRP A 66 1.27 4.14 19.43
N HIS A 67 1.93 5.17 19.93
CA HIS A 67 2.07 5.39 21.38
C HIS A 67 0.92 6.17 22.04
N ALA A 68 0.37 7.17 21.34
CA ALA A 68 -0.67 8.06 21.88
C ALA A 68 -2.06 7.72 21.32
N GLY A 69 -2.14 6.99 20.20
CA GLY A 69 -3.43 6.57 19.61
C GLY A 69 -4.17 7.69 18.88
N CYS A 70 -3.67 8.92 18.85
CA CYS A 70 -4.33 10.02 18.15
C CYS A 70 -3.41 11.19 17.82
N ILE A 71 -3.75 11.98 16.79
CA ILE A 71 -3.17 13.28 16.49
C ILE A 71 -4.32 14.26 16.24
N GLY A 72 -4.60 15.13 17.22
CA GLY A 72 -5.74 16.04 17.16
C GLY A 72 -7.06 15.25 16.97
N PRO A 73 -7.85 15.50 15.91
CA PRO A 73 -9.10 14.79 15.68
C PRO A 73 -8.92 13.38 15.09
N MET A 74 -7.73 13.01 14.63
CA MET A 74 -7.45 11.69 14.05
C MET A 74 -7.20 10.70 15.19
N VAL A 75 -8.02 9.66 15.33
CA VAL A 75 -7.96 8.68 16.42
C VAL A 75 -7.91 7.27 15.84
N VAL A 76 -7.00 6.44 16.35
CA VAL A 76 -6.95 5.00 16.04
C VAL A 76 -8.12 4.33 16.78
N THR A 77 -9.07 3.77 16.04
CA THR A 77 -10.29 3.16 16.60
C THR A 77 -10.36 1.64 16.42
N ASP A 78 -9.48 1.07 15.60
CA ASP A 78 -9.42 -0.36 15.26
C ASP A 78 -8.00 -0.70 14.75
N ASP A 79 -7.78 -1.94 14.32
CA ASP A 79 -6.57 -2.39 13.65
C ASP A 79 -6.27 -1.51 12.42
N HIS A 80 -5.10 -0.87 12.41
CA HIS A 80 -4.75 0.17 11.45
C HIS A 80 -3.35 -0.03 10.87
N ILE A 81 -3.22 0.00 9.55
CA ILE A 81 -1.91 -0.05 8.86
C ILE A 81 -1.25 1.33 8.91
N LEU A 82 -0.01 1.39 9.37
CA LEU A 82 0.79 2.62 9.45
C LEU A 82 1.57 2.90 8.15
N GLY A 83 2.12 4.12 8.05
CA GLY A 83 3.04 4.53 6.99
C GLY A 83 2.38 5.37 5.89
N HIS A 84 3.02 6.50 5.58
CA HIS A 84 2.51 7.46 4.60
C HIS A 84 3.64 8.14 3.78
N GLU A 85 4.89 7.78 4.00
CA GLU A 85 6.05 8.32 3.28
C GLU A 85 6.60 7.31 2.28
N SER A 86 5.77 6.91 1.30
CA SER A 86 6.01 5.72 0.49
C SER A 86 6.41 6.00 -0.96
N ALA A 87 7.30 5.17 -1.48
CA ALA A 87 7.62 5.08 -2.90
C ALA A 87 7.68 3.61 -3.36
N GLY A 88 7.30 3.37 -4.61
CA GLY A 88 7.16 2.02 -5.13
C GLY A 88 7.15 1.93 -6.65
N GLU A 89 6.76 0.76 -7.13
CA GLU A 89 6.67 0.43 -8.55
C GLU A 89 5.24 0.03 -8.89
N VAL A 90 4.68 0.57 -9.97
CA VAL A 90 3.36 0.18 -10.47
C VAL A 90 3.43 -1.25 -11.01
N ILE A 91 2.64 -2.15 -10.44
CA ILE A 91 2.60 -3.57 -10.84
C ILE A 91 1.29 -3.98 -11.52
N ALA A 92 0.23 -3.19 -11.37
CA ALA A 92 -1.02 -3.32 -12.11
C ALA A 92 -1.70 -1.95 -12.24
N ALA A 93 -2.50 -1.75 -13.29
CA ALA A 93 -3.25 -0.51 -13.52
C ALA A 93 -4.63 -0.84 -14.09
N HIS A 94 -5.67 -0.14 -13.62
CA HIS A 94 -6.98 -0.23 -14.22
C HIS A 94 -6.94 0.27 -15.67
N PRO A 95 -7.69 -0.33 -16.63
CA PRO A 95 -7.64 0.07 -18.04
C PRO A 95 -7.95 1.55 -18.35
N SER A 96 -8.63 2.26 -17.44
CA SER A 96 -8.91 3.69 -17.58
C SER A 96 -7.73 4.61 -17.25
N VAL A 97 -6.69 4.09 -16.59
CA VAL A 97 -5.50 4.87 -16.23
C VAL A 97 -4.64 5.08 -17.47
N THR A 98 -4.44 6.35 -17.83
CA THR A 98 -3.62 6.75 -19.00
C THR A 98 -2.36 7.52 -18.60
N SER A 99 -2.26 7.94 -17.34
CA SER A 99 -1.17 8.76 -16.81
C SER A 99 0.01 7.95 -16.26
N LEU A 100 -0.18 6.66 -15.99
CA LEU A 100 0.82 5.75 -15.40
C LEU A 100 0.80 4.40 -16.13
N ALA A 101 1.94 3.75 -16.19
CA ALA A 101 2.12 2.43 -16.77
C ALA A 101 2.77 1.44 -15.78
N VAL A 102 2.55 0.14 -16.01
CA VAL A 102 3.23 -0.93 -15.26
C VAL A 102 4.75 -0.81 -15.46
N GLY A 103 5.49 -0.86 -14.36
CA GLY A 103 6.94 -0.64 -14.29
C GLY A 103 7.35 0.78 -13.90
N ASP A 104 6.42 1.73 -13.89
CA ASP A 104 6.71 3.10 -13.45
C ASP A 104 7.09 3.14 -11.97
N ARG A 105 8.11 3.94 -11.65
CA ARG A 105 8.49 4.27 -10.27
C ARG A 105 7.75 5.52 -9.83
N VAL A 106 7.02 5.41 -8.73
CA VAL A 106 6.14 6.47 -8.25
C VAL A 106 6.41 6.79 -6.78
N ALA A 107 6.31 8.06 -6.43
CA ALA A 107 6.12 8.52 -5.06
C ALA A 107 4.62 8.63 -4.79
N ILE A 108 4.18 8.22 -3.60
CA ILE A 108 2.76 8.24 -3.23
C ILE A 108 2.49 9.52 -2.44
N GLU A 109 1.49 10.27 -2.88
CA GLU A 109 0.91 11.39 -2.14
C GLU A 109 -0.33 10.86 -1.37
N PRO A 110 -0.23 10.62 -0.06
CA PRO A 110 -1.26 9.92 0.72
C PRO A 110 -2.43 10.81 1.15
N ASN A 111 -2.36 12.13 0.92
CA ASN A 111 -3.29 13.10 1.49
C ASN A 111 -3.62 14.19 0.45
N VAL A 112 -4.75 14.05 -0.23
CA VAL A 112 -5.32 15.06 -1.15
C VAL A 112 -6.66 15.54 -0.60
#